data_AF-A0A7Y9I1V6-F1
#
_entry.id   AF-A0A7Y9I1V6-F1
#
_cell.length_a   1.000
_cell.length_b   1.000
_cell.length_c   1.000
_cell.angle_alpha   90.00
_cell.angle_beta   90.00
_cell.angle_gamma   90.00
#
_symmetry.space_group_name_H-M   'P 1'
#
loop_
_entity.id
_entity.type
_entity.pdbx_description
1 polymer ?
#
loop_
_entity_poly.entity_id
_entity_poly.type
_entity_poly.pdbx_seq_one_letter_code
_entity_poly.pdbx_strand_id
1 'polypeptide(L)'
;MSKLLYSAAMSLDGFIAGPGGDMSWLNRHPIEPSEVAAGLADRIGSVLIGGTTFRGDDPNRGTEEEGAFAGQYEGPTLVLTRQPPERPVPGVEFHTDLPEAVARAKDLASDRYVNVLGAGVARSCLEAGLLDEILIFVVPVLLGGGTRAYDGAKEVGLERLPGTTEHWYRVIKD
;
A
#
# COMPACT_ATOMS: atom_id res chain seq x y z
N MET A 1 -13.61 -11.03 9.60
CA MET A 1 -13.60 -9.61 9.23
C MET A 1 -12.28 -9.36 8.51
N SER A 2 -12.32 -8.73 7.33
CA SER A 2 -11.11 -8.43 6.57
C SER A 2 -10.09 -7.61 7.37
N LYS A 3 -8.81 -7.95 7.21
CA LYS A 3 -7.66 -7.25 7.81
C LYS A 3 -7.14 -6.16 6.88
N LEU A 4 -6.67 -5.05 7.45
CA LEU A 4 -5.93 -4.01 6.72
C LEU A 4 -4.44 -4.32 6.72
N LEU A 5 -3.88 -4.45 5.52
CA LEU A 5 -2.47 -4.67 5.28
C LEU A 5 -1.87 -3.43 4.61
N TYR A 6 -0.88 -2.80 5.22
CA TYR A 6 -0.02 -1.85 4.49
C TYR A 6 1.12 -2.64 3.87
N SER A 7 1.17 -2.70 2.53
CA SER A 7 2.29 -3.31 1.83
C SER A 7 3.01 -2.33 0.91
N ALA A 8 4.34 -2.40 0.88
CA ALA A 8 5.16 -1.55 0.04
C ALA A 8 6.52 -2.17 -0.27
N ALA A 9 7.06 -1.85 -1.44
CA ALA A 9 8.49 -1.89 -1.68
C ALA A 9 9.14 -0.66 -1.04
N MET A 10 10.28 -0.84 -0.38
CA MET A 10 10.97 0.22 0.32
C MET A 10 12.48 0.08 0.13
N SER A 11 13.14 1.18 -0.20
CA SER A 11 14.60 1.27 -0.13
C SER A 11 15.12 1.04 1.30
N LEU A 12 16.39 0.67 1.43
CA LEU A 12 17.01 0.37 2.73
C LEU A 12 16.99 1.59 3.68
N ASP A 13 17.02 2.81 3.15
CA ASP A 13 16.93 4.07 3.89
C ASP A 13 15.49 4.62 4.09
N GLY A 14 14.49 3.80 3.75
CA GLY A 14 13.10 3.99 4.19
C GLY A 14 12.18 4.74 3.23
N PHE A 15 12.54 4.85 1.95
CA PHE A 15 11.73 5.52 0.92
C PHE A 15 10.98 4.52 0.03
N ILE A 16 9.69 4.81 -0.22
CA ILE A 16 8.79 4.01 -1.08
C ILE A 16 8.60 4.60 -2.49
N ALA A 17 9.04 5.85 -2.67
CA ALA A 17 9.12 6.53 -3.95
C ALA A 17 10.30 7.50 -3.90
N GLY A 18 10.96 7.73 -5.04
CA GLY A 18 12.04 8.70 -5.16
C GLY A 18 11.56 10.17 -5.09
N PRO A 19 12.48 11.14 -5.26
CA PRO A 19 12.12 12.56 -5.35
C PRO A 19 11.04 12.82 -6.40
N GLY A 20 10.05 13.65 -6.05
CA GLY A 20 8.91 13.93 -6.94
C GLY A 20 7.92 12.78 -7.12
N GLY A 21 8.07 11.68 -6.37
CA GLY A 21 7.23 10.49 -6.52
C GLY A 21 7.71 9.52 -7.60
N ASP A 22 8.95 9.64 -8.06
CA ASP A 22 9.57 8.75 -9.06
C ASP A 22 9.48 7.28 -8.63
N MET A 23 8.84 6.45 -9.45
CA MET A 23 8.76 5.00 -9.23
C MET A 23 9.71 4.19 -10.13
N SER A 24 10.37 4.83 -11.11
CA SER A 24 11.29 4.17 -12.05
C SER A 24 12.49 3.48 -11.37
N TRP A 25 12.77 3.80 -10.11
CA TRP A 25 13.77 3.10 -9.31
C TRP A 25 13.48 1.61 -9.15
N LEU A 26 12.21 1.18 -9.17
CA LEU A 26 11.84 -0.25 -9.12
C LEU A 26 12.17 -0.99 -10.42
N ASN A 27 12.21 -0.31 -11.57
CA ASN A 27 12.67 -0.92 -12.82
C ASN A 27 14.18 -1.16 -12.81
N ARG A 28 14.93 -0.30 -12.11
CA ARG A 28 16.38 -0.44 -11.92
C ARG A 28 16.73 -1.43 -10.81
N HIS A 29 15.87 -1.53 -9.81
CA HIS A 29 16.04 -2.35 -8.61
C HIS A 29 14.72 -3.07 -8.28
N PRO A 30 14.40 -4.16 -8.99
CA PRO A 30 13.16 -4.89 -8.77
C PRO A 30 13.16 -5.56 -7.41
N ILE A 31 11.96 -5.81 -6.89
CA ILE A 31 11.77 -6.65 -5.69
C ILE A 31 12.30 -8.05 -6.01
N GLU A 32 13.08 -8.63 -5.09
CA GLU A 32 13.52 -10.01 -5.24
C GLU A 32 12.31 -10.96 -5.26
N PRO A 33 12.25 -11.93 -6.19
CA PRO A 33 11.16 -12.88 -6.22
C PRO A 33 11.06 -13.68 -4.91
N SER A 34 9.86 -13.75 -4.35
CA SER A 34 9.56 -14.59 -3.20
C SER A 34 8.14 -15.14 -3.28
N GLU A 35 7.87 -16.23 -2.54
CA GLU A 35 6.51 -16.80 -2.45
C GLU A 35 5.50 -15.78 -1.92
N VAL A 36 5.94 -14.91 -0.99
CA VAL A 36 5.10 -13.84 -0.44
C VAL A 36 4.78 -12.81 -1.51
N ALA A 37 5.76 -12.36 -2.29
CA ALA A 37 5.51 -11.42 -3.39
C ALA A 37 4.58 -12.01 -4.46
N ALA A 38 4.84 -13.25 -4.88
CA ALA A 38 4.08 -13.92 -5.94
C ALA A 38 2.62 -14.20 -5.56
N GLY A 39 2.34 -14.53 -4.29
CA GLY A 39 1.00 -14.87 -3.83
C GLY A 39 0.21 -13.72 -3.21
N LEU A 40 0.75 -12.50 -3.17
CA LEU A 40 0.11 -11.40 -2.44
C LEU A 40 -1.19 -10.94 -3.11
N ALA A 41 -1.18 -10.76 -4.44
CA ALA A 41 -2.33 -10.24 -5.19
C ALA A 41 -3.59 -11.11 -4.98
N ASP A 42 -3.46 -12.43 -5.00
CA ASP A 42 -4.55 -13.40 -4.79
C ASP A 42 -5.21 -13.25 -3.40
N ARG A 43 -4.45 -12.77 -2.42
CA ARG A 43 -4.91 -12.58 -1.04
C ARG A 43 -5.62 -11.23 -0.84
N ILE A 44 -5.64 -10.36 -1.84
CA ILE A 44 -6.26 -9.03 -1.75
C ILE A 44 -7.70 -9.09 -2.26
N GLY A 45 -8.63 -8.59 -1.45
CA GLY A 45 -10.04 -8.47 -1.81
C GLY A 45 -10.41 -7.07 -2.28
N SER A 46 -9.78 -6.04 -1.71
CA SER A 46 -9.94 -4.65 -2.12
C SER A 46 -8.64 -3.87 -1.89
N VAL A 47 -8.48 -2.75 -2.61
CA VAL A 47 -7.37 -1.81 -2.36
C VAL A 47 -7.90 -0.47 -1.86
N LEU A 48 -7.26 0.08 -0.82
CA LEU A 48 -7.49 1.42 -0.31
C LEU A 48 -6.23 2.26 -0.58
N ILE A 49 -6.30 3.15 -1.57
CA ILE A 49 -5.17 3.94 -2.04
C ILE A 49 -5.29 5.40 -1.60
N GLY A 50 -4.19 6.01 -1.19
CA GLY A 50 -4.13 7.44 -0.91
C GLY A 50 -4.16 8.26 -2.20
N GLY A 51 -4.84 9.42 -2.19
CA GLY A 51 -4.98 10.27 -3.38
C GLY A 51 -3.66 10.71 -4.05
N THR A 52 -2.57 10.83 -3.30
CA THR A 52 -1.24 11.10 -3.87
C THR A 52 -0.71 9.89 -4.65
N THR A 53 -0.83 8.69 -4.10
CA THR A 53 -0.41 7.44 -4.76
C THR A 53 -1.27 7.15 -5.98
N PHE A 54 -2.57 7.37 -5.90
CA PHE A 54 -3.49 7.17 -7.03
C PHE A 54 -3.16 8.05 -8.25
N ARG A 55 -2.73 9.30 -8.02
CA ARG A 55 -2.28 10.20 -9.09
C ARG A 55 -0.78 10.09 -9.39
N GLY A 56 -0.09 9.21 -8.66
CA GLY A 56 1.35 9.10 -8.67
C GLY A 56 1.87 8.43 -9.92
N ASP A 57 3.19 8.28 -9.95
CA ASP A 57 3.87 7.53 -10.99
C ASP A 57 3.60 6.03 -10.84
N ASP A 58 3.66 5.32 -11.95
CA ASP A 58 3.62 3.86 -12.01
C ASP A 58 4.84 3.42 -12.84
N PRO A 59 5.73 2.58 -12.30
CA PRO A 59 6.94 2.19 -13.01
C PRO A 59 6.66 1.44 -14.32
N ASN A 60 5.47 0.86 -14.46
CA ASN A 60 5.01 0.06 -15.57
C ASN A 60 3.97 0.79 -16.43
N ARG A 61 3.83 2.12 -16.28
CA ARG A 61 2.85 2.90 -17.04
C ARG A 61 2.95 2.63 -18.55
N GLY A 62 1.82 2.25 -19.16
CA GLY A 62 1.72 1.93 -20.57
C GLY A 62 2.20 0.53 -20.96
N THR A 63 2.47 -0.36 -19.99
CA THR A 63 2.75 -1.78 -20.23
C THR A 63 1.60 -2.66 -19.73
N GLU A 64 1.68 -3.97 -19.94
CA GLU A 64 0.70 -4.94 -19.42
C GLU A 64 0.76 -5.08 -17.88
N GLU A 65 1.81 -4.55 -17.25
CA GLU A 65 2.03 -4.62 -15.81
C GLU A 65 1.67 -3.31 -15.08
N GLU A 66 0.95 -2.39 -15.75
CA GLU A 66 0.45 -1.14 -15.14
C GLU A 66 -0.59 -1.45 -14.06
N GLY A 67 -0.46 -0.81 -12.90
CA GLY A 67 -1.40 -0.93 -11.79
C GLY A 67 -0.85 -1.69 -10.58
N ALA A 68 -1.71 -1.84 -9.57
CA ALA A 68 -1.35 -2.46 -8.31
C ALA A 68 -0.84 -3.90 -8.51
N PHE A 69 0.26 -4.23 -7.81
CA PHE A 69 0.91 -5.55 -7.91
C PHE A 69 1.32 -5.90 -9.34
N ALA A 70 1.95 -4.96 -10.05
CA ALA A 70 2.41 -5.16 -11.43
C ALA A 70 1.26 -5.63 -12.36
N GLY A 71 0.10 -4.99 -12.23
CA GLY A 71 -1.11 -5.33 -13.00
C GLY A 71 -1.82 -6.62 -12.58
N GLN A 72 -1.31 -7.38 -11.60
CA GLN A 72 -1.90 -8.66 -11.20
C GLN A 72 -3.20 -8.52 -10.40
N TYR A 73 -3.48 -7.35 -9.83
CA TYR A 73 -4.70 -7.13 -9.07
C TYR A 73 -5.83 -6.58 -9.92
N GLU A 74 -6.90 -7.37 -10.02
CA GLU A 74 -8.18 -6.96 -10.57
C GLU A 74 -9.24 -6.97 -9.46
N GLY A 75 -9.76 -5.81 -9.09
CA GLY A 75 -10.80 -5.73 -8.07
C GLY A 75 -11.17 -4.33 -7.59
N PRO A 76 -12.04 -4.25 -6.57
CA PRO A 76 -12.54 -3.00 -6.04
C PRO A 76 -11.43 -2.07 -5.55
N THR A 77 -11.39 -0.87 -6.14
CA THR A 77 -10.40 0.17 -5.83
C THR A 77 -11.08 1.37 -5.18
N LEU A 78 -10.63 1.72 -3.98
CA LEU A 78 -11.12 2.87 -3.23
C LEU A 78 -9.99 3.88 -3.03
N VAL A 79 -10.26 5.15 -3.31
CA VAL A 79 -9.30 6.24 -3.14
C VAL A 79 -9.72 7.13 -1.98
N LEU A 80 -8.87 7.23 -0.94
CA LEU A 80 -9.02 8.23 0.11
C LEU A 80 -8.32 9.54 -0.30
N THR A 81 -9.09 10.59 -0.55
CA THR A 81 -8.57 11.89 -1.00
C THR A 81 -9.44 13.03 -0.50
N ARG A 82 -8.82 14.19 -0.23
CA ARG A 82 -9.57 15.43 0.06
C ARG A 82 -10.09 16.13 -1.20
N GLN A 83 -9.64 15.69 -2.38
CA GLN A 83 -9.94 16.31 -3.67
C GLN A 83 -10.39 15.22 -4.66
N PRO A 84 -11.61 14.70 -4.53
CA PRO A 84 -12.14 13.76 -5.52
C PRO A 84 -12.21 14.44 -6.89
N PRO A 85 -12.04 13.69 -7.99
CA PRO A 85 -12.18 14.25 -9.34
C PRO A 85 -13.63 14.69 -9.61
N GLU A 86 -13.81 15.74 -10.41
CA GLU A 86 -15.15 16.19 -10.82
C GLU A 86 -15.88 15.15 -11.67
N ARG A 87 -15.11 14.34 -12.42
CA ARG A 87 -15.63 13.26 -13.26
C ARG A 87 -15.33 11.91 -12.60
N PRO A 88 -16.30 10.99 -12.53
CA PRO A 88 -16.06 9.63 -12.06
C PRO A 88 -14.96 8.94 -12.87
N VAL A 89 -14.12 8.19 -12.18
CA VAL A 89 -13.16 7.26 -12.80
C VAL A 89 -13.80 5.88 -12.78
N PRO A 90 -13.99 5.22 -13.94
CA PRO A 90 -14.59 3.88 -13.99
C PRO A 90 -13.84 2.90 -13.08
N GLY A 91 -14.59 2.12 -12.29
CA GLY A 91 -14.03 1.11 -11.40
C GLY A 91 -13.40 1.64 -10.10
N VAL A 92 -13.48 2.95 -9.82
CA VAL A 92 -12.87 3.57 -8.64
C VAL A 92 -13.90 4.31 -7.80
N GLU A 93 -13.96 3.98 -6.50
CA GLU A 93 -14.78 4.69 -5.51
C GLU A 93 -13.92 5.74 -4.78
N PHE A 94 -14.38 6.98 -4.67
CA PHE A 94 -13.66 8.04 -3.97
C PHE A 94 -14.33 8.36 -2.63
N HIS A 95 -13.53 8.41 -1.57
CA HIS A 95 -13.97 8.77 -0.22
C HIS A 95 -13.13 9.92 0.34
N THR A 96 -13.75 10.71 1.21
CA THR A 96 -13.09 11.82 1.93
C THR A 96 -12.93 11.55 3.43
N ASP A 97 -13.68 10.57 3.96
CA ASP A 97 -13.65 10.11 5.34
C ASP A 97 -12.97 8.74 5.47
N LEU A 98 -12.04 8.60 6.43
CA LEU A 98 -11.25 7.39 6.61
C LEU A 98 -12.09 6.22 7.16
N PRO A 99 -12.85 6.35 8.27
CA PRO A 99 -13.72 5.29 8.75
C PRO A 99 -14.69 4.75 7.70
N GLU A 100 -15.32 5.63 6.92
CA GLU A 100 -16.22 5.23 5.82
C GLU A 100 -15.47 4.43 4.75
N ALA A 101 -14.34 4.93 4.27
CA ALA A 101 -13.52 4.26 3.25
C ALA A 101 -13.05 2.87 3.72
N VAL A 102 -12.62 2.75 4.99
CA VAL A 102 -12.17 1.49 5.58
C VAL A 102 -13.33 0.50 5.72
N ALA A 103 -14.50 0.95 6.17
CA ALA A 103 -15.69 0.10 6.28
C ALA A 103 -16.11 -0.43 4.91
N ARG A 104 -16.16 0.44 3.90
CA ARG A 104 -16.49 0.08 2.52
C ARG A 104 -15.46 -0.88 1.91
N ALA A 105 -14.16 -0.62 2.12
CA ALA A 105 -13.11 -1.50 1.64
C ALA A 105 -13.18 -2.90 2.28
N LYS A 106 -13.47 -2.99 3.58
CA LYS A 106 -13.64 -4.27 4.29
C LYS A 106 -14.84 -5.06 3.80
N ASP A 107 -15.96 -4.40 3.54
CA ASP A 107 -17.17 -5.02 2.96
C ASP A 107 -16.85 -5.66 1.60
N LEU A 108 -16.19 -4.89 0.72
CA LEU A 108 -15.77 -5.35 -0.60
C LEU A 108 -14.71 -6.46 -0.54
N ALA A 109 -13.81 -6.43 0.44
CA ALA A 109 -12.76 -7.43 0.60
C ALA A 109 -13.26 -8.79 1.11
N SER A 110 -14.44 -8.83 1.74
CA SER A 110 -15.00 -10.04 2.35
C SER A 110 -14.05 -10.66 3.41
N ASP A 111 -13.46 -11.83 3.13
CA ASP A 111 -12.51 -12.54 3.99
C ASP A 111 -11.03 -12.34 3.59
N ARG A 112 -10.78 -11.70 2.45
CA ARG A 112 -9.44 -11.34 1.95
C ARG A 112 -8.94 -10.03 2.55
N TYR A 113 -7.68 -9.65 2.31
CA TYR A 113 -7.13 -8.39 2.83
C TYR A 113 -7.70 -7.16 2.13
N VAL A 114 -7.83 -6.05 2.88
CA VAL A 114 -7.79 -4.71 2.31
C VAL A 114 -6.32 -4.30 2.23
N ASN A 115 -5.79 -4.12 1.02
CA ASN A 115 -4.42 -3.61 0.88
C ASN A 115 -4.40 -2.09 0.84
N VAL A 116 -3.65 -1.48 1.75
CA VAL A 116 -3.46 -0.05 1.88
C VAL A 116 -2.24 0.37 1.05
N LEU A 117 -2.44 1.30 0.12
CA LEU A 117 -1.38 1.81 -0.76
C LEU A 117 -1.14 3.31 -0.52
N GLY A 118 0.09 3.64 -0.12
CA GLY A 118 0.55 5.01 0.09
C GLY A 118 0.77 5.37 1.56
N ALA A 119 1.89 6.05 1.84
CA ALA A 119 2.32 6.38 3.20
C ALA A 119 1.30 7.21 3.99
N GLY A 120 0.65 8.19 3.35
CA GLY A 120 -0.30 9.07 4.05
C GLY A 120 -1.56 8.35 4.55
N VAL A 121 -2.13 7.44 3.73
CA VAL A 121 -3.30 6.65 4.15
C VAL A 121 -2.88 5.57 5.15
N ALA A 122 -1.72 4.93 4.96
CA ALA A 122 -1.18 3.96 5.92
C ALA A 122 -0.98 4.59 7.31
N ARG A 123 -0.38 5.79 7.38
CA ARG A 123 -0.25 6.55 8.63
C ARG A 123 -1.60 6.86 9.25
N SER A 124 -2.57 7.31 8.46
CA SER A 124 -3.90 7.64 8.96
C SER A 124 -4.61 6.41 9.55
N CYS A 125 -4.47 5.25 8.90
CA CYS A 125 -4.97 3.97 9.43
C CYS A 125 -4.25 3.57 10.73
N LEU A 126 -2.93 3.76 10.80
CA LEU A 126 -2.13 3.44 11.97
C LEU A 126 -2.52 4.32 13.18
N GLU A 127 -2.62 5.63 12.99
CA GLU A 127 -3.02 6.60 14.03
C GLU A 127 -4.45 6.37 14.55
N ALA A 128 -5.33 5.84 13.70
CA ALA A 128 -6.69 5.48 14.07
C ALA A 128 -6.83 4.07 14.68
N GLY A 129 -5.73 3.32 14.85
CA GLY A 129 -5.78 1.93 15.33
C GLY A 129 -6.44 0.93 14.36
N LEU A 130 -6.59 1.32 13.09
CA LEU A 130 -7.28 0.54 12.07
C LEU A 130 -6.36 -0.43 11.33
N LEU A 131 -5.06 -0.12 11.23
CA LEU A 131 -4.09 -0.96 10.54
C LEU A 131 -3.82 -2.25 11.33
N ASP A 132 -3.88 -3.41 10.68
CA ASP A 132 -3.69 -4.72 11.32
C ASP A 132 -2.29 -5.28 11.09
N GLU A 133 -1.78 -5.14 9.86
CA GLU A 133 -0.50 -5.72 9.45
C GLU A 133 0.30 -4.77 8.54
N ILE A 134 1.62 -4.95 8.57
CA ILE A 134 2.60 -4.23 7.74
C ILE A 134 3.47 -5.27 7.04
N LEU A 135 3.60 -5.19 5.72
CA LEU A 135 4.47 -6.05 4.91
C LEU A 135 5.40 -5.19 4.05
N ILE A 136 6.69 -5.23 4.33
CA ILE A 136 7.69 -4.47 3.59
C ILE A 136 8.62 -5.39 2.81
N PHE A 137 8.77 -5.09 1.53
CA PHE A 137 9.81 -5.66 0.68
C PHE A 137 10.98 -4.67 0.66
N VAL A 138 12.03 -4.97 1.43
CA VAL A 138 13.23 -4.11 1.46
C VAL A 138 14.07 -4.38 0.21
N VAL A 139 14.22 -3.37 -0.63
CA VAL A 139 15.05 -3.40 -1.82
C VAL A 139 16.46 -2.89 -1.47
N PRO A 140 17.54 -3.58 -1.86
CA PRO A 140 18.91 -3.27 -1.44
C PRO A 140 19.51 -2.05 -2.17
N VAL A 141 18.85 -0.89 -2.04
CA VAL A 141 19.26 0.40 -2.59
C VAL A 141 19.06 1.50 -1.56
N LEU A 142 19.90 2.53 -1.60
CA LEU A 142 19.72 3.79 -0.86
C LEU A 142 19.25 4.87 -1.85
N LEU A 143 18.04 5.40 -1.67
CA LEU A 143 17.50 6.43 -2.57
C LEU A 143 17.92 7.85 -2.17
N GLY A 144 18.26 8.07 -0.90
CA GLY A 144 18.72 9.34 -0.36
C GLY A 144 17.64 10.42 -0.23
N GLY A 145 16.42 10.19 -0.72
CA GLY A 145 15.31 11.14 -0.67
C GLY A 145 14.04 10.62 -1.34
N GLY A 146 12.93 11.34 -1.13
CA GLY A 146 11.62 11.02 -1.69
C GLY A 146 10.55 10.83 -0.62
N THR A 147 9.59 9.95 -0.88
CA THR A 147 8.47 9.67 0.03
C THR A 147 8.88 8.61 1.05
N ARG A 148 8.94 8.95 2.34
CA ARG A 148 9.23 7.98 3.41
C ARG A 148 8.02 7.09 3.70
N ALA A 149 8.26 5.80 3.96
CA ALA A 149 7.20 4.83 4.29
C ALA A 149 6.37 5.21 5.52
N TYR A 150 7.04 5.80 6.53
CA TYR A 150 6.49 6.06 7.86
C TYR A 150 6.63 7.52 8.30
N ASP A 151 6.50 8.47 7.36
CA ASP A 151 6.72 9.89 7.65
C ASP A 151 5.77 10.42 8.75
N GLY A 152 6.35 10.84 9.87
CA GLY A 152 5.60 11.35 11.02
C GLY A 152 4.81 10.28 11.81
N ALA A 153 5.08 8.99 11.61
CA ALA A 153 4.48 7.94 12.43
C ALA A 153 4.94 8.04 13.90
N LYS A 154 4.04 7.73 14.83
CA LYS A 154 4.36 7.59 16.26
C LYS A 154 4.95 6.22 16.55
N GLU A 155 5.49 6.05 17.75
CA GLU A 155 5.89 4.73 18.24
C GLU A 155 4.68 3.79 18.29
N VAL A 156 4.82 2.62 17.66
CA VAL A 156 3.80 1.56 17.65
C VAL A 156 4.50 0.22 17.82
N GLY A 157 3.97 -0.63 18.68
CA GLY A 157 4.48 -1.98 18.89
C GLY A 157 4.21 -2.87 17.66
N LEU A 158 5.20 -3.66 17.25
CA LEU A 158 5.09 -4.59 16.13
C LEU A 158 5.54 -5.98 16.57
N GLU A 159 4.78 -7.00 16.16
CA GLU A 159 5.16 -8.40 16.35
C GLU A 159 5.44 -9.03 14.98
N ARG A 160 6.64 -9.58 14.78
CA ARG A 160 6.99 -10.23 13.52
C ARG A 160 6.16 -11.50 13.34
N LEU A 161 5.55 -11.67 12.16
CA LEU A 161 4.87 -12.91 11.83
C LEU A 161 5.91 -14.04 11.63
N PRO A 162 5.71 -15.22 12.23
CA PRO A 162 6.65 -16.32 12.09
C PRO A 162 6.62 -16.90 10.67
N GLY A 163 7.76 -17.44 10.21
CA GLY A 163 7.84 -18.20 8.97
C GLY A 163 7.92 -17.38 7.67
N THR A 164 8.13 -16.07 7.75
CA THR A 164 8.33 -15.20 6.58
C THR A 164 9.73 -14.59 6.60
N THR A 165 10.37 -14.59 5.43
CA THR A 165 11.68 -13.95 5.21
C THR A 165 11.56 -12.44 5.10
N GLU A 166 10.42 -11.96 4.62
CA GLU A 166 10.06 -10.56 4.48
C GLU A 166 9.83 -9.89 5.84
N HIS A 167 9.78 -8.56 5.79
CA HIS A 167 9.44 -7.71 6.91
C HIS A 167 7.92 -7.65 7.08
N TRP A 168 7.34 -8.76 7.56
CA TRP A 168 5.91 -8.88 7.86
C TRP A 168 5.64 -8.84 9.35
N TYR A 169 4.83 -7.87 9.78
CA TYR A 169 4.51 -7.62 11.17
C TYR A 169 3.00 -7.48 11.39
N ARG A 170 2.55 -7.93 12.56
CA ARG A 170 1.27 -7.56 13.15
C ARG A 170 1.45 -6.27 13.95
N VAL A 171 0.49 -5.36 13.81
CA VAL A 171 0.41 -4.15 14.62
C VAL A 171 -0.18 -4.49 15.99
N ILE A 172 0.53 -4.10 17.06
CA ILE A 172 0.02 -4.20 18.43
C ILE A 172 -0.85 -2.96 18.67
N LYS A 173 -2.13 -3.20 18.98
CA LYS A 173 -3.11 -2.15 19.28
C LYS A 173 -3.24 -2.03 20.79
N ASP A 174 -3.27 -0.79 21.28
CA ASP A 174 -3.53 -0.47 22.68
C ASP A 174 -4.97 -0.81 23.11
#